data_AF-A0A7S3IFG5-F1
#
_entry.id   AF-A0A7S3IFG5-F1
#
_cell.length_a   1.000
_cell.length_b   1.000
_cell.length_c   1.000
_cell.angle_alpha   90.00
_cell.angle_beta   90.00
_cell.angle_gamma   90.00
#
_symmetry.space_group_name_H-M   'P 1'
#
loop_
_entity.id
_entity.type
_entity.pdbx_description
1 polymer ?
#
loop_
_entity_poly.entity_id
_entity_poly.type
_entity_poly.pdbx_seq_one_letter_code
_entity_poly.pdbx_strand_id
1 'polypeptide(L)'
;MFLREQLVEKGDIPELFNFDGMLYCAKDIVGHFSRDKKTSKIMLLQQKEFEKARISFKMDPSLLLIKQQTNYMLEATPEEDTKVYLDTSGRRVNKQGYLIDDEGNIVTRSSSRIIWKKELLRPEGEPQKIFKFTEFSMSWVRGLIEPEQAAKAIKETGKAVDYEQRPVNDLGFLVDELGNIVDAMQGLVVFPQRFLEIDRRSRKQVQLPYIFRSGKLLQIPMSDPLENELELRLQ
;
A
#
# COMPACT_ATOMS: atom_id res chain seq x y z
N MET A 1 7.70 5.11 14.69
CA MET A 1 8.27 4.30 15.79
C MET A 1 7.14 3.40 16.27
N PHE A 2 7.32 2.09 16.32
CA PHE A 2 6.27 1.20 16.85
C PHE A 2 6.29 1.25 18.37
N LEU A 3 5.12 1.28 19.00
CA LEU A 3 5.00 1.05 20.43
C LEU A 3 5.38 -0.42 20.73
N ARG A 4 5.96 -0.69 21.90
CA ARG A 4 6.41 -2.05 22.26
C ARG A 4 5.26 -3.05 22.22
N GLU A 5 4.07 -2.57 22.56
CA GLU A 5 2.80 -3.30 22.59
C GLU A 5 2.30 -3.65 21.18
N GLN A 6 2.78 -2.96 20.15
CA GLN A 6 2.44 -3.24 18.75
C GLN A 6 3.39 -4.26 18.10
N LEU A 7 4.48 -4.60 18.78
CA LEU A 7 5.42 -5.63 18.34
C LEU A 7 4.98 -7.00 18.86
N VAL A 8 5.29 -8.06 18.11
CA VAL A 8 5.11 -9.43 18.58
C VAL A 8 6.10 -9.71 19.73
N GLU A 9 5.88 -10.74 20.56
CA GLU A 9 6.63 -11.05 21.80
C GLU A 9 8.17 -10.98 21.71
N LYS A 10 8.75 -11.07 20.50
CA LYS A 10 10.20 -11.00 20.24
C LYS A 10 10.69 -9.67 19.66
N GLY A 11 9.86 -8.63 19.68
CA GLY A 11 10.13 -7.35 19.01
C GLY A 11 9.99 -7.43 17.49
N ASP A 12 9.38 -8.51 16.98
CA ASP A 12 9.15 -8.70 15.55
C ASP A 12 8.03 -7.79 15.05
N ILE A 13 8.15 -7.38 13.78
CA ILE A 13 7.12 -6.59 13.09
C ILE A 13 5.87 -7.48 12.95
N PRO A 14 4.68 -6.98 13.33
CA PRO A 14 3.43 -7.71 13.18
C PRO A 14 3.10 -8.01 11.72
N GLU A 15 2.24 -9.00 11.51
CA GLU A 15 1.67 -9.26 10.18
C GLU A 15 0.86 -8.07 9.67
N LEU A 16 0.88 -7.91 8.35
CA LEU A 16 0.19 -6.86 7.63
C LEU A 16 -0.94 -7.46 6.79
N PHE A 17 -1.95 -6.65 6.50
CA PHE A 17 -2.98 -6.94 5.51
C PHE A 17 -2.69 -6.21 4.20
N ASN A 18 -3.09 -6.83 3.09
CA ASN A 18 -3.34 -6.11 1.84
C ASN A 18 -4.81 -5.67 1.75
N PHE A 19 -5.18 -4.99 0.65
CA PHE A 19 -6.55 -4.55 0.42
C PHE A 19 -7.58 -5.69 0.31
N ASP A 20 -7.18 -6.85 -0.22
CA ASP A 20 -8.01 -8.06 -0.26
C ASP A 20 -8.15 -8.75 1.12
N GLY A 21 -7.54 -8.18 2.17
CA GLY A 21 -7.55 -8.72 3.53
C GLY A 21 -6.75 -10.02 3.69
N MET A 22 -5.78 -10.24 2.80
CA MET A 22 -4.77 -11.30 2.93
C MET A 22 -3.68 -10.86 3.90
N LEU A 23 -3.34 -11.74 4.84
CA LEU A 23 -2.21 -11.55 5.74
C LEU A 23 -0.88 -11.86 5.03
N TYR A 24 0.14 -11.07 5.32
CA TYR A 24 1.51 -11.32 4.91
C TYR A 24 2.52 -10.81 5.94
N CYS A 25 3.68 -11.45 6.01
CA CYS A 25 4.82 -10.95 6.77
C CYS A 25 5.66 -10.03 5.88
N ALA A 26 6.08 -8.87 6.40
CA ALA A 26 6.96 -7.96 5.66
C ALA A 26 8.25 -8.66 5.20
N LYS A 27 8.80 -9.56 6.03
CA LYS A 27 10.00 -10.34 5.71
C LYS A 27 9.79 -11.25 4.50
N ASP A 28 8.55 -11.62 4.16
CA ASP A 28 8.26 -12.53 3.05
C ASP A 28 8.20 -11.83 1.71
N ILE A 29 8.06 -10.50 1.68
CA ILE A 29 7.99 -9.74 0.43
C ILE A 29 9.24 -8.89 0.16
N VAL A 30 10.22 -8.91 1.06
CA VAL A 30 11.48 -8.16 0.94
C VAL A 30 12.57 -9.08 0.40
N GLY A 31 13.39 -8.56 -0.52
CA GLY A 31 14.55 -9.26 -1.08
C GLY A 31 15.61 -9.58 -0.02
N HIS A 32 16.55 -10.45 -0.37
CA HIS A 32 17.75 -10.64 0.45
C HIS A 32 18.81 -9.60 0.09
N PHE A 33 19.26 -8.85 1.09
CA PHE A 33 20.29 -7.83 0.90
C PHE A 33 21.48 -8.09 1.80
N SER A 34 22.67 -7.80 1.28
CA SER A 34 23.87 -7.69 2.09
C SER A 34 24.05 -6.25 2.54
N ARG A 35 24.70 -6.10 3.70
CA ARG A 35 25.12 -4.79 4.21
C ARG A 35 26.61 -4.65 3.95
N ASP A 36 27.01 -3.51 3.40
CA ASP A 36 28.43 -3.18 3.32
C ASP A 36 29.00 -3.06 4.74
N LYS A 37 30.08 -3.79 5.03
CA LYS A 37 30.62 -3.90 6.39
C LYS A 37 31.18 -2.58 6.93
N LYS A 38 31.66 -1.69 6.05
CA LYS A 38 32.31 -0.44 6.44
C LYS A 38 31.31 0.71 6.58
N THR A 39 30.47 0.86 5.57
CA THR A 39 29.50 1.96 5.44
C THR A 39 28.15 1.64 6.03
N SER A 40 27.90 0.36 6.35
CA SER A 40 26.62 -0.07 6.88
C SER A 40 25.43 0.17 5.92
N LYS A 41 25.68 0.42 4.64
CA LYS A 41 24.65 0.63 3.61
C LYS A 41 24.10 -0.71 3.09
N ILE A 42 22.82 -0.74 2.77
CA ILE A 42 22.17 -1.88 2.12
C ILE A 42 22.58 -1.88 0.64
N MET A 43 23.06 -3.02 0.16
CA MET A 43 23.52 -3.18 -1.22
C MET A 43 22.39 -3.72 -2.10
N LEU A 44 21.92 -2.89 -3.03
CA LEU A 44 21.04 -3.28 -4.14
C LEU A 44 21.90 -3.46 -5.39
N LEU A 45 21.85 -4.63 -6.02
CA LEU A 45 22.63 -4.88 -7.24
C LEU A 45 21.78 -4.52 -8.46
N GLN A 46 22.29 -3.66 -9.33
CA GLN A 46 21.67 -3.48 -10.65
C GLN A 46 21.94 -4.72 -11.50
N GLN A 47 20.99 -5.14 -12.35
CA GLN A 47 21.13 -6.35 -13.17
C GLN A 47 22.44 -6.39 -13.98
N LYS A 48 22.87 -5.24 -14.55
CA LYS A 48 24.15 -5.13 -15.29
C LYS A 48 25.37 -5.40 -14.40
N GLU A 49 25.31 -5.01 -13.13
CA GLU A 49 26.38 -5.25 -12.16
C GLU A 49 26.36 -6.69 -11.65
N PHE A 50 25.16 -7.26 -11.49
CA PHE A 50 24.98 -8.66 -11.13
C PHE A 50 25.57 -9.59 -12.20
N GLU A 51 25.31 -9.35 -13.49
CA GLU A 51 25.89 -10.16 -14.57
C GLU A 51 27.41 -10.03 -14.65
N LYS A 52 27.95 -8.82 -14.45
CA LYS A 52 29.41 -8.62 -14.33
C LYS A 52 29.99 -9.40 -13.15
N ALA A 53 29.33 -9.35 -12.00
CA ALA A 53 29.74 -10.11 -10.81
C ALA A 53 29.69 -11.61 -11.09
N ARG A 54 28.61 -12.12 -11.67
CA ARG A 54 28.42 -13.54 -12.01
C ARG A 54 29.49 -14.06 -12.97
N ILE A 55 29.84 -13.28 -13.99
CA ILE A 55 30.95 -13.61 -14.90
C ILE A 55 32.29 -13.60 -14.16
N SER A 56 32.52 -12.63 -13.28
CA SER A 56 33.77 -12.55 -12.50
C SER A 56 33.95 -13.70 -11.51
N PHE A 57 32.86 -14.24 -10.93
CA PHE A 57 32.89 -15.40 -10.04
C PHE A 57 33.15 -16.74 -10.76
N LYS A 58 32.96 -16.81 -12.08
CA LYS A 58 33.38 -17.96 -12.90
C LYS A 58 34.87 -17.93 -13.25
N MET A 59 35.57 -16.82 -12.99
CA MET A 59 37.02 -16.72 -13.09
C MET A 59 37.66 -16.78 -11.68
N ASP A 60 38.96 -17.08 -11.65
CA ASP A 60 39.77 -17.25 -10.43
C ASP A 60 39.43 -16.24 -9.31
N PRO A 61 39.09 -16.70 -8.08
CA PRO A 61 38.73 -15.86 -6.94
C PRO A 61 39.76 -14.77 -6.58
N SER A 62 41.01 -14.91 -7.01
CA SER A 62 42.07 -13.93 -6.79
C SER A 62 41.91 -12.62 -7.57
N LEU A 63 41.04 -12.56 -8.59
CA LEU A 63 40.79 -11.36 -9.40
C LEU A 63 39.68 -10.44 -8.84
N LEU A 64 38.98 -10.85 -7.77
CA LEU A 64 37.81 -10.14 -7.23
C LEU A 64 38.14 -8.87 -6.43
N LEU A 65 39.42 -8.65 -6.08
CA LEU A 65 39.83 -7.61 -5.12
C LEU A 65 39.95 -6.20 -5.73
N ILE A 66 39.86 -6.04 -7.05
CA ILE A 66 40.25 -4.77 -7.72
C ILE A 66 39.05 -3.89 -8.18
N LYS A 67 37.80 -4.35 -8.10
CA LYS A 67 36.64 -3.57 -8.63
C LYS A 67 35.72 -2.89 -7.60
N GLN A 68 36.13 -2.77 -6.34
CA GLN A 68 35.30 -2.16 -5.29
C GLN A 68 35.27 -0.62 -5.26
N GLN A 69 35.76 0.09 -6.29
CA GLN A 69 35.94 1.55 -6.21
C GLN A 69 35.26 2.44 -7.26
N THR A 70 34.36 1.93 -8.09
CA THR A 70 33.67 2.81 -9.05
C THR A 70 32.15 2.67 -8.99
N ASN A 71 31.53 3.79 -8.62
CA ASN A 71 30.17 4.26 -8.89
C ASN A 71 29.19 4.26 -7.72
N TYR A 72 29.22 5.35 -6.95
CA TYR A 72 28.04 5.88 -6.28
C TYR A 72 28.00 7.40 -6.44
N MET A 73 27.51 7.85 -7.59
CA MET A 73 26.76 9.10 -7.76
C MET A 73 26.27 9.13 -9.22
N LEU A 74 25.01 8.77 -9.44
CA LEU A 74 24.34 8.94 -10.72
C LEU A 74 23.18 9.91 -10.48
N GLU A 75 23.25 11.04 -11.17
CA GLU A 75 22.18 12.03 -11.27
C GLU A 75 21.02 11.40 -12.06
N ALA A 76 19.80 11.55 -11.55
CA ALA A 76 18.61 10.91 -12.11
C ALA A 76 18.19 11.58 -13.42
N THR A 77 18.32 10.87 -14.55
CA THR A 77 17.67 11.24 -15.81
C THR A 77 16.28 10.58 -15.90
N PRO A 78 15.34 11.10 -16.71
CA PRO A 78 13.97 10.56 -16.80
C PRO A 78 13.84 9.11 -17.36
N GLU A 79 14.95 8.46 -17.76
CA GLU A 79 14.98 7.07 -18.23
C GLU A 79 15.03 6.03 -17.09
N GLU A 80 14.82 6.44 -15.83
CA GLU A 80 14.99 5.57 -14.66
C GLU A 80 13.97 4.44 -14.50
N ASP A 81 12.85 4.47 -15.23
CA ASP A 81 11.77 3.49 -15.07
C ASP A 81 12.12 2.09 -15.64
N THR A 82 13.28 1.95 -16.32
CA THR A 82 13.77 0.65 -16.83
C THR A 82 14.84 -0.01 -15.95
N LYS A 83 15.23 0.61 -14.81
CA LYS A 83 16.26 0.01 -13.95
C LYS A 83 15.71 -1.21 -13.21
N VAL A 84 16.18 -2.39 -13.60
CA VAL A 84 15.92 -3.66 -12.89
C VAL A 84 16.93 -3.84 -11.77
N TYR A 85 16.43 -3.92 -10.54
CA TYR A 85 17.22 -4.24 -9.36
C TYR A 85 17.08 -5.72 -9.04
N LEU A 86 18.17 -6.33 -8.57
CA LEU A 86 18.22 -7.71 -8.13
C LEU A 86 18.65 -7.79 -6.68
N ASP A 87 18.06 -8.73 -5.94
CA ASP A 87 18.52 -9.10 -4.61
C ASP A 87 19.77 -10.00 -4.68
N THR A 88 20.36 -10.37 -3.53
CA THR A 88 21.57 -11.23 -3.51
C THR A 88 21.35 -12.64 -4.03
N SER A 89 20.10 -13.07 -4.20
CA SER A 89 19.70 -14.33 -4.82
C SER A 89 19.42 -14.19 -6.32
N GLY A 90 19.60 -13.00 -6.90
CA GLY A 90 19.35 -12.72 -8.31
C GLY A 90 17.87 -12.55 -8.67
N ARG A 91 16.98 -12.34 -7.68
CA ARG A 91 15.54 -12.14 -7.89
C ARG A 91 15.23 -10.67 -8.10
N ARG A 92 14.23 -10.37 -8.93
CA ARG A 92 13.80 -9.00 -9.21
C ARG A 92 13.24 -8.34 -7.96
N VAL A 93 13.70 -7.12 -7.69
CA VAL A 93 13.16 -6.25 -6.66
C VAL A 93 12.89 -4.85 -7.22
N ASN A 94 11.97 -4.11 -6.60
CA ASN A 94 11.82 -2.69 -6.89
C ASN A 94 12.84 -1.82 -6.13
N LYS A 95 12.81 -0.50 -6.33
CA LYS A 95 13.74 0.44 -5.67
C LYS A 95 13.67 0.45 -4.13
N GLN A 96 12.57 -0.06 -3.56
CA GLN A 96 12.37 -0.19 -2.12
C GLN A 96 12.84 -1.56 -1.59
N GLY A 97 13.28 -2.45 -2.48
CA GLY A 97 13.74 -3.79 -2.12
C GLY A 97 12.63 -4.82 -1.96
N TYR A 98 11.40 -4.55 -2.43
CA TYR A 98 10.34 -5.56 -2.46
C TYR A 98 10.52 -6.50 -3.65
N LEU A 99 10.32 -7.79 -3.43
CA LEU A 99 10.30 -8.82 -4.48
C LEU A 99 9.15 -8.56 -5.45
N ILE A 100 9.45 -8.55 -6.75
CA ILE A 100 8.46 -8.30 -7.80
C ILE A 100 8.46 -9.37 -8.89
N ASP A 101 7.31 -9.59 -9.51
CA ASP A 101 7.18 -10.37 -10.74
C ASP A 101 7.56 -9.55 -11.99
N ASP A 102 7.26 -10.11 -13.17
CA ASP A 102 7.59 -9.46 -14.44
C ASP A 102 6.74 -8.23 -14.76
N GLU A 103 5.53 -8.17 -14.21
CA GLU A 103 4.59 -7.05 -14.33
C GLU A 103 4.86 -5.94 -13.30
N GLY A 104 5.69 -6.23 -12.29
CA GLY A 104 6.03 -5.31 -11.21
C GLY A 104 5.11 -5.42 -9.99
N ASN A 105 4.30 -6.48 -9.90
CA ASN A 105 3.51 -6.78 -8.72
C ASN A 105 4.42 -7.29 -7.60
N ILE A 106 4.11 -6.96 -6.35
CA ILE A 106 4.85 -7.50 -5.19
C ILE A 106 4.40 -8.93 -4.93
N VAL A 107 5.37 -9.83 -4.83
CA VAL A 107 5.14 -11.26 -4.62
C VAL A 107 5.76 -11.78 -3.33
N THR A 108 5.25 -12.91 -2.84
CA THR A 108 5.87 -13.65 -1.74
C THR A 108 7.16 -14.34 -2.18
N ARG A 109 8.10 -14.44 -1.24
CA ARG A 109 9.37 -15.16 -1.40
C ARG A 109 9.19 -16.64 -1.68
N SER A 110 8.25 -17.29 -0.99
CA SER A 110 8.13 -18.75 -0.96
C SER A 110 7.29 -19.32 -2.11
N SER A 111 6.28 -18.60 -2.56
CA SER A 111 5.30 -19.11 -3.52
C SER A 111 5.14 -18.24 -4.77
N SER A 112 5.86 -17.12 -4.88
CA SER A 112 5.67 -16.12 -5.93
C SER A 112 4.21 -15.66 -6.05
N ARG A 113 3.44 -15.76 -4.97
CA ARG A 113 2.04 -15.35 -4.93
C ARG A 113 1.99 -13.83 -4.88
N ILE A 114 1.18 -13.22 -5.74
CA ILE A 114 0.95 -11.78 -5.73
C ILE A 114 0.27 -11.38 -4.41
N ILE A 115 0.89 -10.42 -3.70
CA ILE A 115 0.37 -9.79 -2.48
C ILE A 115 -0.11 -8.37 -2.77
N TRP A 116 0.60 -7.64 -3.64
CA TRP A 116 0.17 -6.31 -4.07
C TRP A 116 0.31 -6.18 -5.58
N LYS A 117 -0.76 -5.73 -6.23
CA LYS A 117 -0.68 -5.35 -7.63
C LYS A 117 0.03 -4.01 -7.78
N LYS A 118 0.78 -3.82 -8.87
CA LYS A 118 1.58 -2.61 -9.12
C LYS A 118 0.74 -1.33 -9.06
N GLU A 119 -0.47 -1.37 -9.60
CA GLU A 119 -1.40 -0.23 -9.64
C GLU A 119 -1.94 0.20 -8.27
N LEU A 120 -1.83 -0.68 -7.27
CA LEU A 120 -2.25 -0.40 -5.89
C LEU A 120 -1.09 0.07 -5.00
N LEU A 121 0.12 0.16 -5.55
CA LEU A 121 1.28 0.68 -4.84
C LEU A 121 1.25 2.21 -4.82
N ARG A 122 1.93 2.81 -3.84
CA ARG A 122 2.25 4.24 -3.88
C ARG A 122 3.21 4.54 -5.05
N PRO A 123 3.31 5.79 -5.52
CA PRO A 123 4.21 6.16 -6.63
C PRO A 123 5.67 5.75 -6.41
N GLU A 124 6.10 5.62 -5.16
CA GLU A 124 7.45 5.18 -4.80
C GLU A 124 7.63 3.66 -4.86
N GLY A 125 6.59 2.89 -5.19
CA GLY A 125 6.58 1.44 -5.20
C GLY A 125 6.38 0.80 -3.82
N GLU A 126 5.94 1.57 -2.82
CA GLU A 126 5.66 1.03 -1.49
C GLU A 126 4.20 0.59 -1.34
N PRO A 127 3.93 -0.61 -0.78
CA PRO A 127 2.59 -0.99 -0.40
C PRO A 127 2.07 -0.16 0.79
N GLN A 128 0.76 -0.18 1.00
CA GLN A 128 0.15 0.42 2.19
C GLN A 128 0.34 -0.53 3.40
N LYS A 129 0.73 0.05 4.54
CA LYS A 129 1.01 -0.71 5.77
C LYS A 129 -0.26 -0.79 6.61
N ILE A 130 -1.10 -1.79 6.34
CA ILE A 130 -2.36 -2.02 7.07
C ILE A 130 -2.10 -3.05 8.16
N PHE A 131 -2.14 -2.64 9.42
CA PHE A 131 -1.88 -3.51 10.55
C PHE A 131 -3.17 -4.09 11.11
N LYS A 132 -3.08 -5.20 11.87
CA LYS A 132 -4.24 -5.76 12.58
C LYS A 132 -4.89 -4.77 13.56
N PHE A 133 -4.07 -3.90 14.14
CA PHE A 133 -4.52 -2.84 15.04
C PHE A 133 -4.85 -1.52 14.32
N THR A 134 -4.83 -1.48 12.98
CA THR A 134 -5.30 -0.28 12.26
C THR A 134 -6.77 -0.08 12.61
N GLU A 135 -7.08 1.06 13.19
CA GLU A 135 -8.43 1.49 13.50
C GLU A 135 -9.08 2.10 12.27
N PHE A 136 -10.34 1.75 12.06
CA PHE A 136 -11.15 2.33 11.00
C PHE A 136 -12.62 2.17 11.37
N SER A 137 -13.38 3.26 11.21
CA SER A 137 -14.84 3.22 11.27
C SER A 137 -15.46 3.65 9.95
N MET A 138 -16.53 2.97 9.56
CA MET A 138 -17.34 3.34 8.39
C MET A 138 -17.99 4.72 8.57
N SER A 139 -18.34 5.10 9.81
CA SER A 139 -18.95 6.41 10.09
C SER A 139 -18.02 7.58 9.75
N TRP A 140 -16.70 7.36 9.80
CA TRP A 140 -15.72 8.39 9.48
C TRP A 140 -15.75 8.83 8.03
N VAL A 141 -16.30 8.03 7.12
CA VAL A 141 -16.29 8.33 5.68
C VAL A 141 -17.69 8.35 5.07
N ARG A 142 -18.73 8.17 5.88
CA ARG A 142 -20.11 8.09 5.41
C ARG A 142 -20.81 9.44 5.57
N GLY A 143 -21.50 9.88 4.52
CA GLY A 143 -22.36 11.04 4.60
C GLY A 143 -23.64 10.73 5.36
N LEU A 144 -24.33 11.78 5.79
CA LEU A 144 -25.65 11.69 6.40
C LEU A 144 -26.71 11.50 5.31
N ILE A 145 -26.73 10.33 4.66
CA ILE A 145 -27.70 9.96 3.63
C ILE A 145 -27.71 8.45 3.42
N GLU A 146 -28.90 7.89 3.21
CA GLU A 146 -29.01 6.47 2.90
C GLU A 146 -28.47 6.15 1.50
N PRO A 147 -27.75 5.03 1.31
CA PRO A 147 -27.17 4.66 0.02
C PRO A 147 -28.19 4.63 -1.13
N GLU A 148 -29.40 4.13 -0.89
CA GLU A 148 -30.47 4.07 -1.89
C GLU A 148 -30.90 5.47 -2.34
N GLN A 149 -30.92 6.44 -1.42
CA GLN A 149 -31.24 7.83 -1.72
C GLN A 149 -30.12 8.50 -2.51
N ALA A 150 -28.86 8.28 -2.13
CA ALA A 150 -27.69 8.80 -2.85
C ALA A 150 -27.63 8.24 -4.28
N ALA A 151 -27.81 6.93 -4.45
CA ALA A 151 -27.85 6.28 -5.76
C ALA A 151 -28.98 6.83 -6.65
N LYS A 152 -30.17 7.04 -6.07
CA LYS A 152 -31.29 7.65 -6.79
C LYS A 152 -30.97 9.08 -7.22
N ALA A 153 -30.42 9.90 -6.33
CA ALA A 153 -30.06 11.29 -6.62
C ALA A 153 -29.00 11.40 -7.74
N ILE A 154 -27.97 10.55 -7.72
CA ILE A 154 -26.97 10.47 -8.80
C ILE A 154 -27.60 10.06 -10.12
N LYS A 155 -28.53 9.10 -10.11
CA LYS A 155 -29.23 8.68 -11.33
C LYS A 155 -30.09 9.81 -11.94
N GLU A 156 -30.70 10.62 -11.08
CA GLU A 156 -31.63 11.69 -11.50
C GLU A 156 -30.90 12.98 -11.89
N THR A 157 -29.85 13.36 -11.16
CA THR A 157 -29.20 14.68 -11.29
C THR A 157 -27.72 14.61 -11.71
N GLY A 158 -27.13 13.41 -11.71
CA GLY A 158 -25.70 13.20 -11.93
C GLY A 158 -24.84 13.44 -10.70
N LYS A 159 -25.40 13.92 -9.58
CA LYS A 159 -24.69 14.19 -8.33
C LYS A 159 -25.53 13.76 -7.12
N ALA A 160 -24.89 13.52 -5.99
CA ALA A 160 -25.56 13.39 -4.71
C ALA A 160 -24.81 14.19 -3.65
N VAL A 161 -25.59 14.74 -2.72
CA VAL A 161 -25.08 15.36 -1.51
C VAL A 161 -25.82 14.77 -0.32
N ASP A 162 -25.19 14.75 0.84
CA ASP A 162 -25.83 14.37 2.09
C ASP A 162 -26.68 15.50 2.69
N TYR A 163 -27.29 15.29 3.86
CA TYR A 163 -28.11 16.33 4.51
C TYR A 163 -27.32 17.59 4.91
N GLU A 164 -26.00 17.51 5.01
CA GLU A 164 -25.10 18.65 5.26
C GLU A 164 -24.60 19.30 3.95
N GLN A 165 -25.19 18.97 2.81
CA GLN A 165 -24.78 19.44 1.47
C GLN A 165 -23.35 19.01 1.08
N ARG A 166 -22.82 17.95 1.69
CA ARG A 166 -21.49 17.43 1.33
C ARG A 166 -21.61 16.41 0.19
N PRO A 167 -20.76 16.48 -0.83
CA PRO A 167 -20.77 15.54 -1.94
C PRO A 167 -20.59 14.09 -1.47
N VAL A 168 -21.43 13.19 -1.97
CA VAL A 168 -21.33 11.74 -1.73
C VAL A 168 -21.34 10.95 -3.04
N ASN A 169 -20.74 9.75 -3.02
CA ASN A 169 -20.91 8.78 -4.10
C ASN A 169 -22.24 8.00 -3.96
N ASP A 170 -22.48 7.05 -4.88
CA ASP A 170 -23.71 6.27 -4.93
C ASP A 170 -23.84 5.22 -3.81
N LEU A 171 -22.80 5.06 -2.99
CA LEU A 171 -22.80 4.25 -1.77
C LEU A 171 -23.00 5.09 -0.49
N GLY A 172 -23.14 6.42 -0.64
CA GLY A 172 -23.27 7.36 0.47
C GLY A 172 -21.94 7.69 1.16
N PHE A 173 -20.78 7.42 0.54
CA PHE A 173 -19.49 7.85 1.08
C PHE A 173 -19.18 9.29 0.67
N LEU A 174 -18.61 10.06 1.58
CA LEU A 174 -18.15 11.43 1.33
C LEU A 174 -17.00 11.42 0.32
N VAL A 175 -17.09 12.29 -0.69
CA VAL A 175 -16.07 12.38 -1.74
C VAL A 175 -15.64 13.81 -2.03
N ASP A 176 -14.38 14.01 -2.41
CA ASP A 176 -13.93 15.30 -2.96
C ASP A 176 -14.30 15.45 -4.45
N GLU A 177 -13.90 16.58 -5.06
CA GLU A 177 -14.14 16.86 -6.49
C GLU A 177 -13.47 15.86 -7.45
N LEU A 178 -12.44 15.16 -6.98
CA LEU A 178 -11.71 14.13 -7.74
C LEU A 178 -12.29 12.73 -7.52
N GLY A 179 -13.31 12.59 -6.66
CA GLY A 179 -13.90 11.30 -6.31
C GLY A 179 -13.08 10.49 -5.32
N ASN A 180 -12.13 11.09 -4.61
CA ASN A 180 -11.46 10.45 -3.49
C ASN A 180 -12.41 10.41 -2.30
N ILE A 181 -12.34 9.34 -1.48
CA ILE A 181 -13.11 9.28 -0.24
C ILE A 181 -12.42 10.14 0.81
N VAL A 182 -13.19 11.01 1.44
CA VAL A 182 -12.72 11.94 2.47
C VAL A 182 -13.34 11.62 3.83
N ASP A 183 -12.67 12.05 4.90
CA ASP A 183 -13.21 11.91 6.25
C ASP A 183 -14.30 12.97 6.54
N ALA A 184 -15.24 12.62 7.40
CA ALA A 184 -16.39 13.43 7.76
C ALA A 184 -16.05 14.64 8.66
N MET A 185 -14.88 14.64 9.32
CA MET A 185 -14.49 15.68 10.27
C MET A 185 -13.78 16.85 9.58
N GLN A 186 -12.78 16.54 8.75
CA GLN A 186 -11.82 17.50 8.20
C GLN A 186 -11.83 17.51 6.67
N GLY A 187 -12.49 16.54 6.02
CA GLY A 187 -12.47 16.41 4.57
C GLY A 187 -11.10 16.02 4.01
N LEU A 188 -10.23 15.41 4.83
CA LEU A 188 -8.95 14.87 4.39
C LEU A 188 -9.18 13.59 3.60
N VAL A 189 -8.35 13.37 2.58
CA VAL A 189 -8.41 12.16 1.77
C VAL A 189 -8.01 10.93 2.60
N VAL A 190 -8.96 10.03 2.79
CA VAL A 190 -8.75 8.72 3.42
C VAL A 190 -8.39 7.68 2.37
N PHE A 191 -9.14 7.65 1.26
CA PHE A 191 -8.89 6.73 0.16
C PHE A 191 -8.85 7.47 -1.18
N PRO A 192 -7.67 7.56 -1.82
CA PRO A 192 -7.56 7.97 -3.21
C PRO A 192 -8.45 7.12 -4.10
N GLN A 193 -9.11 7.73 -5.09
CA GLN A 193 -10.05 7.06 -5.99
C GLN A 193 -9.47 5.80 -6.63
N ARG A 194 -8.17 5.84 -6.98
CA ARG A 194 -7.45 4.72 -7.60
C ARG A 194 -7.36 3.45 -6.74
N PHE A 195 -7.57 3.53 -5.43
CA PHE A 195 -7.53 2.38 -4.52
C PHE A 195 -8.91 1.77 -4.27
N LEU A 196 -9.95 2.41 -4.78
CA LEU A 196 -11.31 1.97 -4.57
C LEU A 196 -11.63 0.83 -5.55
N GLU A 197 -12.30 -0.20 -5.04
CA GLU A 197 -12.63 -1.39 -5.80
C GLU A 197 -13.80 -1.12 -6.74
N ILE A 198 -13.64 -1.47 -8.01
CA ILE A 198 -14.79 -1.53 -8.92
C ILE A 198 -15.58 -2.81 -8.59
N ASP A 199 -16.85 -2.65 -8.20
CA ASP A 199 -17.74 -3.79 -8.01
C ASP A 199 -17.91 -4.55 -9.33
N ARG A 200 -17.51 -5.81 -9.33
CA ARG A 200 -17.57 -6.69 -10.50
C ARG A 200 -18.99 -6.93 -11.00
N ARG A 201 -20.00 -6.84 -10.12
CA ARG A 201 -21.40 -7.07 -10.47
C ARG A 201 -21.99 -5.87 -11.21
N SER A 202 -21.81 -4.67 -10.67
CA SER A 202 -22.37 -3.45 -11.23
C SER A 202 -21.48 -2.76 -12.26
N ARG A 203 -20.17 -3.08 -12.30
CA ARG A 203 -19.11 -2.41 -13.09
C ARG A 203 -19.04 -0.89 -12.92
N LYS A 204 -19.72 -0.35 -11.90
CA LYS A 204 -19.91 1.09 -11.73
C LYS A 204 -19.55 1.58 -10.33
N GLN A 205 -19.67 0.71 -9.32
CA GLN A 205 -19.54 1.15 -7.94
C GLN A 205 -18.12 1.08 -7.44
N VAL A 206 -17.75 2.13 -6.73
CA VAL A 206 -16.42 2.39 -6.20
C VAL A 206 -16.49 2.07 -4.71
N GLN A 207 -16.17 0.83 -4.34
CA GLN A 207 -16.23 0.33 -2.95
C GLN A 207 -14.92 0.57 -2.21
N LEU A 208 -15.00 0.72 -0.89
CA LEU A 208 -13.82 0.69 -0.04
C LEU A 208 -13.10 -0.66 -0.17
N PRO A 209 -11.76 -0.70 -0.06
CA PRO A 209 -11.02 -1.95 -0.11
C PRO A 209 -11.54 -2.96 0.92
N TYR A 210 -11.63 -4.24 0.53
CA TYR A 210 -12.28 -5.28 1.31
C TYR A 210 -11.86 -5.31 2.79
N ILE A 211 -10.58 -5.14 3.10
CA ILE A 211 -10.06 -5.17 4.48
C ILE A 211 -10.76 -4.16 5.42
N PHE A 212 -11.18 -2.99 4.91
CA PHE A 212 -11.82 -1.94 5.70
C PHE A 212 -13.31 -2.19 5.97
N ARG A 213 -13.91 -3.14 5.24
CA ARG A 213 -15.33 -3.50 5.36
C ARG A 213 -15.56 -4.92 5.86
N SER A 214 -14.49 -5.70 6.02
CA SER A 214 -14.59 -7.11 6.43
C SER A 214 -14.67 -7.31 7.94
N GLY A 215 -14.52 -6.25 8.76
CA GLY A 215 -14.45 -6.36 10.22
C GLY A 215 -13.20 -7.07 10.76
N LYS A 216 -12.16 -7.22 9.93
CA LYS A 216 -10.87 -7.86 10.34
C LYS A 216 -9.93 -6.89 11.04
N LEU A 217 -10.15 -5.59 10.85
CA LEU A 217 -9.42 -4.53 11.52
C LEU A 217 -9.98 -4.30 12.92
N LEU A 218 -9.21 -3.63 13.77
CA LEU A 218 -9.65 -3.29 15.12
C LEU A 218 -10.89 -2.41 15.02
N GLN A 219 -12.01 -2.91 15.55
CA GLN A 219 -13.21 -2.10 15.69
C GLN A 219 -13.01 -1.16 16.87
N ILE A 220 -13.23 0.13 16.63
CA ILE A 220 -13.24 1.14 17.68
C ILE A 220 -14.46 0.83 18.57
N PRO A 221 -14.31 0.80 19.90
CA PRO A 221 -15.44 0.55 20.78
C PRO A 221 -16.56 1.57 20.53
N MET A 222 -17.82 1.14 20.60
CA MET A 222 -19.03 1.96 20.35
C MET A 222 -19.16 3.21 21.25
N SER A 223 -18.25 3.42 22.20
CA SER A 223 -18.16 4.66 22.97
C SER A 223 -17.25 5.69 22.29
N ASP A 224 -17.06 5.63 20.97
CA ASP A 224 -16.26 6.61 20.23
C ASP A 224 -16.87 8.00 20.46
N PRO A 225 -16.13 8.96 21.06
CA PRO A 225 -16.60 10.33 21.21
C PRO A 225 -17.13 10.93 19.91
N LEU A 226 -16.62 10.46 18.77
CA LEU A 226 -17.08 10.89 17.45
C LEU A 226 -18.50 10.44 17.11
N GLU A 227 -18.84 9.20 17.46
CA GLU A 227 -20.18 8.66 17.25
C GLU A 227 -21.19 9.40 18.14
N ASN A 228 -20.79 9.68 19.39
CA ASN A 228 -21.57 10.54 20.29
C ASN A 228 -21.75 11.97 19.73
N GLU A 229 -20.72 12.58 19.15
CA GLU A 229 -20.84 13.92 18.55
C GLU A 229 -21.75 13.92 17.31
N LEU A 230 -21.66 12.89 16.47
CA LEU A 230 -22.54 12.72 15.30
C LEU A 230 -24.00 12.51 15.73
N GLU A 231 -24.25 11.68 16.74
CA GLU A 231 -25.59 11.50 17.32
C GLU A 231 -26.16 12.81 17.88
N LEU A 232 -25.33 13.61 18.56
CA LEU A 232 -25.69 14.93 19.05
C LEU A 232 -26.08 15.91 17.93
N ARG A 233 -25.47 15.81 16.74
CA ARG A 233 -25.83 16.65 15.59
C ARG A 233 -27.13 16.24 14.90
N LEU A 234 -27.59 15.00 15.12
CA LEU A 234 -28.82 14.47 14.53
C LEU A 234 -30.08 14.73 15.38
N GLN A 235 -29.94 15.23 16.61
CA GLN A 235 -31.04 15.60 17.52
C GLN A 235 -31.44 17.07 17.35
#